data_AF-A0A1D6JPH6-F1
#
_entry.id   AF-A0A1D6JPH6-F1
#
_cell.length_a   1.000
_cell.length_b   1.000
_cell.length_c   1.000
_cell.angle_alpha   90.00
_cell.angle_beta   90.00
_cell.angle_gamma   90.00
#
_symmetry.space_group_name_H-M   'P 1'
#
loop_
_entity.id
_entity.type
_entity.pdbx_description
1 polymer ?
#
loop_
_entity_poly.entity_id
_entity_poly.type
_entity_poly.pdbx_seq_one_letter_code
_entity_poly.pdbx_strand_id
1 'polypeptide(L)'
;MLYLLTFYVYHNAFFLHHRCVLRGCVPKKLLVYASKYSHEFEESRGFGWTYETDPKHDWSTLIANKNTELQRLVGIYRNILNNAGVTLIEGRGKIVDPHTVSVNGKLYTAKHILVSVGGRPSMPDIPGIEHVIDSDAALDLPSKPEKIAIVGGGYIALEFAGIFNGLKSEVHVFIRQKKVLRGFDEEVRDFVAEQMSLRGITFHTEQSPQAITKSNDGLLSLKTNKENFGGFSHVMFATGRRPNSKVVTQSTCSS
;
A
#
# COMPACT_ATOMS: atom_id res chain seq x y z
N MET A 1 -35.79 12.00 13.17
CA MET A 1 -35.15 10.91 12.38
C MET A 1 -33.77 11.41 11.96
N LEU A 2 -32.70 10.94 12.60
CA LEU A 2 -31.34 11.40 12.35
C LEU A 2 -30.85 10.75 11.05
N TYR A 3 -30.96 11.45 9.91
CA TYR A 3 -30.30 10.98 8.69
C TYR A 3 -28.80 11.23 8.85
N LEU A 4 -28.09 10.24 9.41
CA LEU A 4 -26.65 10.15 9.23
C LEU A 4 -26.43 9.71 7.77
N LEU A 5 -26.63 10.63 6.83
CA LEU A 5 -26.20 10.46 5.45
C LEU A 5 -24.68 10.46 5.46
N THR A 6 -24.10 9.30 5.79
CA THR A 6 -22.70 9.05 5.54
C THR A 6 -22.58 8.87 4.04
N PHE A 7 -22.33 9.96 3.33
CA PHE A 7 -21.98 9.91 1.92
C PHE A 7 -20.64 9.20 1.80
N TYR A 8 -20.71 7.90 1.55
CA TYR A 8 -19.58 7.18 1.02
C TYR A 8 -19.45 7.57 -0.45
N VAL A 9 -18.42 8.36 -0.73
CA VAL A 9 -18.02 8.73 -2.07
C VAL A 9 -17.40 7.49 -2.74
N TYR A 10 -18.18 6.72 -3.50
CA TYR A 10 -17.69 5.62 -4.32
C TYR A 10 -17.29 6.10 -5.70
N HIS A 11 -16.07 5.79 -6.13
CA HIS A 11 -15.80 5.62 -7.54
C HIS A 11 -15.46 4.14 -7.74
N ASN A 12 -16.29 3.44 -8.51
CA ASN A 12 -16.19 2.01 -8.85
C ASN A 12 -15.97 1.07 -7.65
N ALA A 13 -17.03 0.50 -7.08
CA ALA A 13 -17.07 -0.71 -6.23
C ALA A 13 -16.08 -0.88 -5.03
N PHE A 14 -15.15 0.04 -4.77
CA PHE A 14 -13.95 -0.21 -3.94
C PHE A 14 -13.82 0.67 -2.68
N PHE A 15 -14.89 1.32 -2.21
CA PHE A 15 -14.82 2.29 -1.10
C PHE A 15 -15.79 1.99 0.06
N LEU A 16 -16.22 0.74 0.20
CA LEU A 16 -16.95 0.32 1.40
C LEU A 16 -15.85 -0.07 2.39
N HIS A 17 -15.67 0.79 3.38
CA HIS A 17 -14.67 0.69 4.45
C HIS A 17 -13.26 1.06 4.04
N HIS A 18 -12.74 2.05 4.79
CA HIS A 18 -11.35 2.38 5.07
C HIS A 18 -10.36 1.62 4.21
N ARG A 19 -9.52 2.37 3.48
CA ARG A 19 -8.37 1.85 2.74
C ARG A 19 -7.62 0.70 3.44
N CYS A 20 -7.64 0.66 4.77
CA CYS A 20 -7.23 -0.47 5.61
C CYS A 20 -7.76 -1.86 5.18
N VAL A 21 -9.06 -2.01 4.89
CA VAL A 21 -9.66 -3.31 4.54
C VAL A 21 -9.25 -3.73 3.13
N LEU A 22 -9.29 -2.82 2.16
CA LEU A 22 -9.10 -3.20 0.76
C LEU A 22 -7.66 -3.04 0.26
N ARG A 23 -6.97 -1.98 0.68
CA ARG A 23 -5.66 -1.57 0.14
C ARG A 23 -4.72 -1.07 1.24
N GLY A 24 -4.70 -1.78 2.37
CA GLY A 24 -4.01 -1.32 3.57
C GLY A 24 -3.78 -2.45 4.56
N CYS A 25 -4.13 -2.22 5.83
CA CYS A 25 -3.76 -3.09 6.94
C CYS A 25 -4.12 -4.56 6.74
N VAL A 26 -5.33 -4.87 6.30
CA VAL A 26 -5.82 -6.26 6.15
C VAL A 26 -5.03 -7.02 5.09
N PRO A 27 -5.03 -6.62 3.80
CA PRO A 27 -4.27 -7.35 2.78
C PRO A 27 -2.78 -7.35 3.08
N LYS A 28 -2.23 -6.23 3.57
CA LYS A 28 -0.83 -6.16 4.00
C LYS A 28 -0.54 -7.20 5.08
N LYS A 29 -1.40 -7.35 6.08
CA LYS A 29 -1.18 -8.30 7.17
C LYS A 29 -1.27 -9.76 6.69
N LEU A 30 -2.17 -10.06 5.74
CA LEU A 30 -2.23 -11.36 5.09
C LEU A 30 -0.92 -11.68 4.35
N LEU A 31 -0.36 -10.72 3.63
CA LEU A 31 0.95 -10.87 2.98
C LEU A 31 2.10 -11.04 4.00
N VAL A 32 2.08 -10.29 5.12
CA VAL A 32 3.06 -10.47 6.21
C VAL A 32 2.98 -11.86 6.81
N TYR A 33 1.79 -12.43 6.98
CA TYR A 33 1.68 -13.81 7.47
C TYR A 33 2.25 -14.80 6.46
N ALA A 34 1.93 -14.65 5.17
CA ALA A 34 2.49 -15.50 4.13
C ALA A 34 4.03 -15.44 4.09
N SER A 35 4.61 -14.25 4.22
CA SER A 35 6.07 -14.06 4.17
C SER A 35 6.83 -14.65 5.36
N LYS A 36 6.15 -14.94 6.48
CA LYS A 36 6.78 -15.52 7.68
C LYS A 36 7.08 -17.00 7.52
N TYR A 37 6.23 -17.75 6.82
CA TYR A 37 6.36 -19.19 6.70
C TYR A 37 7.70 -19.63 6.14
N SER A 38 8.29 -18.86 5.23
CA SER A 38 9.60 -19.20 4.66
C SER A 38 10.72 -19.28 5.71
N HIS A 39 10.62 -18.48 6.77
CA HIS A 39 11.54 -18.50 7.90
C HIS A 39 11.17 -19.57 8.91
N GLU A 40 9.88 -19.73 9.20
CA GLU A 40 9.39 -20.77 10.12
C GLU A 40 9.74 -22.19 9.62
N PHE A 41 9.71 -22.43 8.30
CA PHE A 41 10.14 -23.70 7.70
C PHE A 41 11.66 -23.91 7.76
N GLU A 42 12.44 -22.84 7.78
CA GLU A 42 13.88 -22.91 7.93
C GLU A 42 14.25 -23.21 9.39
N GLU A 43 13.64 -22.48 10.33
CA GLU A 43 13.85 -22.66 11.77
C GLU A 43 13.33 -24.00 12.29
N SER A 44 12.24 -24.54 11.72
CA SER A 44 11.68 -25.83 12.13
C SER A 44 12.69 -26.97 12.04
N ARG A 45 13.68 -26.89 11.13
CA ARG A 45 14.76 -27.88 11.03
C ARG A 45 15.58 -27.97 12.32
N GLY A 46 15.78 -26.85 13.03
CA GLY A 46 16.42 -26.81 14.34
C GLY A 46 15.63 -27.53 15.44
N PHE A 47 14.33 -27.74 15.23
CA PHE A 47 13.44 -28.51 16.10
C PHE A 47 13.22 -29.95 15.62
N GLY A 48 14.04 -30.43 14.68
CA GLY A 48 14.01 -31.83 14.21
C GLY A 48 13.08 -32.10 13.03
N TRP A 49 12.46 -31.07 12.43
CA TRP A 49 11.67 -31.26 11.21
C TRP A 49 12.58 -31.51 10.01
N THR A 50 12.22 -32.51 9.20
CA THR A 50 12.90 -32.81 7.94
C THR A 50 11.90 -32.80 6.80
N TYR A 51 12.29 -32.24 5.66
CA TYR A 51 11.49 -32.18 4.44
C TYR A 51 12.27 -32.84 3.30
N GLU A 52 11.60 -33.64 2.48
CA GLU A 52 12.18 -34.21 1.25
C GLU A 52 12.44 -33.13 0.19
N THR A 53 11.61 -32.08 0.17
CA THR A 53 11.74 -30.92 -0.71
C THR A 53 11.29 -29.68 0.05
N ASP A 54 11.99 -28.57 -0.15
CA ASP A 54 11.62 -27.31 0.47
C ASP A 54 10.23 -26.83 -0.01
N PRO A 55 9.40 -26.29 0.90
CA PRO A 55 8.09 -25.74 0.55
C PRO A 55 8.20 -24.67 -0.53
N LYS A 56 7.39 -24.78 -1.58
CA LYS A 56 7.29 -23.78 -2.65
C LYS A 56 6.12 -22.85 -2.38
N HIS A 57 6.35 -21.56 -2.60
CA HIS A 57 5.32 -20.54 -2.47
C HIS A 57 4.67 -20.24 -3.83
N ASP A 58 3.34 -20.37 -3.91
CA ASP A 58 2.57 -19.94 -5.07
C ASP A 58 1.93 -18.56 -4.86
N TRP A 59 2.42 -17.57 -5.61
CA TRP A 59 1.94 -16.18 -5.51
C TRP A 59 0.48 -16.04 -5.95
N SER A 60 0.06 -16.77 -6.98
CA SER A 60 -1.29 -16.67 -7.52
C SER A 60 -2.35 -17.10 -6.50
N THR A 61 -2.07 -18.18 -5.77
CA THR A 61 -2.91 -18.72 -4.70
C THR A 61 -3.00 -17.75 -3.53
N LEU A 62 -1.87 -17.15 -3.13
CA LEU A 62 -1.86 -16.14 -2.07
C LEU A 62 -2.76 -14.95 -2.43
N ILE A 63 -2.61 -14.40 -3.64
CA ILE A 63 -3.39 -13.25 -4.09
C ILE A 63 -4.88 -13.60 -4.23
N ALA A 64 -5.20 -14.77 -4.77
CA ALA A 64 -6.58 -15.26 -4.88
C ALA A 64 -7.25 -15.40 -3.50
N ASN A 65 -6.61 -16.12 -2.57
CA ASN A 65 -7.14 -16.33 -1.22
C ASN A 65 -7.31 -15.00 -0.46
N LYS A 66 -6.32 -14.11 -0.58
CA LYS A 66 -6.41 -12.76 -0.02
C LYS A 66 -7.63 -12.03 -0.59
N ASN A 67 -7.83 -12.04 -1.91
CA ASN A 67 -8.97 -11.37 -2.56
C ASN A 67 -10.32 -11.94 -2.15
N THR A 68 -10.44 -13.26 -2.01
CA THR A 68 -11.65 -13.92 -1.49
C THR A 68 -11.97 -13.44 -0.07
N GLU A 69 -10.96 -13.35 0.79
CA GLU A 69 -11.16 -12.85 2.15
C GLU A 69 -11.58 -11.37 2.17
N LEU A 70 -10.99 -10.55 1.30
CA LEU A 70 -11.42 -9.15 1.17
C LEU A 70 -12.88 -9.04 0.73
N GLN A 71 -13.32 -9.85 -0.23
CA GLN A 71 -14.71 -9.88 -0.69
C GLN A 71 -15.68 -10.28 0.44
N ARG A 72 -15.31 -11.29 1.24
CA ARG A 72 -16.08 -11.71 2.42
C ARG A 72 -16.24 -10.56 3.43
N LEU A 73 -15.13 -9.86 3.73
CA LEU A 73 -15.14 -8.73 4.65
C LEU A 73 -16.00 -7.58 4.13
N VAL A 74 -15.93 -7.24 2.84
CA VAL A 74 -16.81 -6.23 2.23
C VAL A 74 -18.28 -6.61 2.39
N GLY A 75 -18.63 -7.88 2.19
CA GLY A 75 -19.99 -8.39 2.40
C GLY A 75 -20.49 -8.19 3.83
N ILE A 76 -19.68 -8.56 4.82
CA ILE A 76 -20.00 -8.37 6.26
C ILE A 76 -20.29 -6.91 6.56
N TYR A 77 -19.44 -6.04 6.05
CA TYR A 77 -19.55 -4.61 6.25
C TYR A 77 -20.81 -4.00 5.61
N ARG A 78 -21.17 -4.43 4.40
CA ARG A 78 -22.46 -4.07 3.77
C ARG A 78 -23.63 -4.47 4.66
N ASN A 79 -23.59 -5.69 5.21
CA ASN A 79 -24.64 -6.20 6.09
C ASN A 79 -24.75 -5.39 7.38
N ILE A 80 -23.62 -5.01 8.01
CA ILE A 80 -23.62 -4.15 9.21
C ILE A 80 -24.28 -2.80 8.93
N LEU A 81 -23.95 -2.15 7.81
CA LEU A 81 -24.54 -0.87 7.44
C LEU A 81 -26.05 -1.00 7.16
N ASN A 82 -26.45 -2.03 6.42
CA ASN A 82 -27.86 -2.30 6.13
C ASN A 82 -28.67 -2.55 7.41
N ASN A 83 -28.14 -3.36 8.33
CA ASN A 83 -28.79 -3.67 9.61
C ASN A 83 -28.90 -2.44 10.52
N ALA A 84 -27.99 -1.47 10.37
CA ALA A 84 -28.06 -0.19 11.06
C ALA A 84 -29.00 0.84 10.39
N GLY A 85 -29.70 0.45 9.31
CA GLY A 85 -30.60 1.34 8.57
C GLY A 85 -29.90 2.42 7.75
N VAL A 86 -28.61 2.23 7.43
CA VAL A 86 -27.83 3.19 6.63
C VAL A 86 -28.23 3.09 5.16
N THR A 87 -28.63 4.22 4.56
CA THR A 87 -28.80 4.31 3.11
C THR A 87 -27.45 4.41 2.42
N LEU A 88 -27.08 3.38 1.66
CA LEU A 88 -25.88 3.38 0.85
C LEU A 88 -26.14 4.07 -0.50
N ILE A 89 -25.36 5.09 -0.82
CA ILE A 89 -25.40 5.78 -2.12
C ILE A 89 -24.08 5.52 -2.84
N GLU A 90 -24.13 4.81 -3.96
CA GLU A 90 -22.94 4.51 -4.77
C GLU A 90 -22.66 5.62 -5.79
N GLY A 91 -21.58 6.37 -5.56
CA GLY A 91 -21.07 7.35 -6.51
C GLY A 91 -20.17 8.38 -5.84
N ARG A 92 -19.51 9.21 -6.65
CA ARG A 92 -18.57 10.21 -6.11
C ARG A 92 -19.36 11.42 -5.62
N GLY A 93 -19.43 11.58 -4.30
CA GLY A 93 -19.97 12.78 -3.66
C GLY A 93 -19.07 14.01 -3.81
N LYS A 94 -19.69 15.14 -4.16
CA LYS A 94 -19.11 16.48 -4.17
C LYS A 94 -19.95 17.37 -3.26
N ILE A 95 -19.30 18.06 -2.32
CA ILE A 95 -19.99 19.06 -1.50
C ILE A 95 -20.26 20.27 -2.39
N VAL A 96 -21.53 20.66 -2.52
CA VAL A 96 -21.93 21.82 -3.33
C VAL A 96 -22.26 23.03 -2.46
N ASP A 97 -22.69 22.81 -1.22
CA ASP A 97 -22.94 23.82 -0.19
C ASP A 97 -22.83 23.18 1.22
N PRO A 98 -22.99 23.93 2.34
CA PRO A 98 -22.81 23.39 3.70
C PRO A 98 -23.70 22.19 4.07
N HIS A 99 -24.80 21.96 3.36
CA HIS A 99 -25.79 20.93 3.67
C HIS A 99 -26.15 20.02 2.49
N THR A 100 -25.54 20.20 1.33
CA THR A 100 -25.88 19.45 0.11
C THR A 100 -24.66 18.75 -0.50
N VAL A 101 -24.86 17.50 -0.89
CA VAL A 101 -23.89 16.68 -1.65
C VAL A 101 -24.51 16.27 -2.97
N SER A 102 -23.76 16.45 -4.06
CA SER A 102 -24.10 15.89 -5.37
C SER A 102 -23.41 14.55 -5.55
N VAL A 103 -24.16 13.50 -5.90
CA VAL A 103 -23.63 12.18 -6.27
C VAL A 103 -24.19 11.80 -7.64
N ASN A 104 -23.32 11.62 -8.63
CA ASN A 104 -23.69 11.32 -10.03
C ASN A 104 -24.76 12.30 -10.58
N GLY A 105 -24.68 13.58 -10.21
CA GLY A 105 -25.63 14.61 -10.63
C GLY A 105 -26.90 14.73 -9.77
N LYS A 106 -27.21 13.73 -8.93
CA LYS A 106 -28.34 13.80 -7.99
C LYS A 106 -27.95 14.52 -6.70
N LEU A 107 -28.78 15.46 -6.25
CA LEU A 107 -28.57 16.22 -5.02
C LEU A 107 -29.21 15.52 -3.82
N TYR A 108 -28.51 15.57 -2.70
CA TYR A 108 -28.94 15.03 -1.42
C TYR A 108 -28.61 16.01 -0.31
N THR A 109 -29.53 16.23 0.62
CA THR A 109 -29.37 17.17 1.73
C THR A 109 -29.22 16.46 3.07
N ALA A 110 -28.42 17.03 3.98
CA ALA A 110 -28.21 16.49 5.32
C ALA A 110 -27.95 17.60 6.35
N LYS A 111 -28.38 17.37 7.60
CA LYS A 111 -28.11 18.28 8.72
C LYS A 111 -26.61 18.34 9.06
N HIS A 112 -25.93 17.19 8.97
CA HIS A 112 -24.51 17.05 9.26
C HIS A 112 -23.84 16.27 8.13
N ILE A 113 -22.66 16.72 7.70
CA ILE A 113 -21.83 16.05 6.69
C ILE A 113 -20.51 15.67 7.34
N LEU A 114 -20.20 14.37 7.37
CA LEU A 114 -18.90 13.86 7.79
C LEU A 114 -18.02 13.60 6.55
N VAL A 115 -16.85 14.26 6.49
CA VAL A 115 -15.89 14.08 5.39
C VAL A 115 -14.81 13.07 5.79
N SER A 116 -14.87 11.86 5.22
CA SER A 116 -13.99 10.73 5.54
C SER A 116 -13.25 10.15 4.32
N VAL A 117 -12.84 11.01 3.38
CA VAL A 117 -12.30 10.61 2.05
C VAL A 117 -10.86 10.07 2.02
N GLY A 118 -10.20 9.96 3.17
CA GLY A 118 -8.86 9.40 3.30
C GLY A 118 -7.77 10.18 2.52
N GLY A 119 -6.80 9.45 1.99
CA GLY A 119 -5.70 10.02 1.18
C GLY A 119 -5.32 9.13 0.02
N ARG A 120 -4.17 9.36 -0.63
CA ARG A 120 -3.60 8.52 -1.70
C ARG A 120 -2.08 8.51 -1.65
N PRO A 121 -1.39 7.49 -2.20
CA PRO A 121 0.06 7.52 -2.34
C PRO A 121 0.52 8.79 -3.06
N SER A 122 1.66 9.34 -2.66
CA SER A 122 2.27 10.46 -3.35
C SER A 122 3.41 9.96 -4.22
N MET A 123 3.38 10.29 -5.50
CA MET A 123 4.53 10.13 -6.39
C MET A 123 5.30 11.45 -6.49
N PRO A 124 6.64 11.41 -6.54
CA PRO A 124 7.44 12.57 -6.91
C PRO A 124 7.30 12.88 -8.39
N ASP A 125 7.66 14.11 -8.77
CA ASP A 125 7.73 14.55 -10.16
C ASP A 125 9.16 14.35 -10.66
N ILE A 126 9.43 13.15 -11.21
CA ILE A 126 10.71 12.76 -11.80
C ILE A 126 10.47 12.00 -13.10
N PRO A 127 11.41 12.04 -14.07
CA PRO A 127 11.28 11.28 -15.30
C PRO A 127 11.14 9.77 -15.07
N GLY A 128 10.24 9.12 -15.82
CA GLY A 128 10.00 7.68 -15.78
C GLY A 128 9.15 7.19 -14.60
N ILE A 129 8.58 8.10 -13.81
CA ILE A 129 7.74 7.75 -12.66
C ILE A 129 6.50 6.92 -13.05
N GLU A 130 6.02 7.04 -14.29
CA GLU A 130 4.92 6.27 -14.85
C GLU A 130 5.18 4.75 -14.93
N HIS A 131 6.44 4.32 -14.81
CA HIS A 131 6.83 2.91 -14.83
C HIS A 131 6.79 2.22 -13.46
N VAL A 132 6.56 2.97 -12.38
CA VAL A 132 6.68 2.47 -11.01
C VAL A 132 5.32 2.07 -10.42
N ILE A 133 5.37 1.35 -9.31
CA ILE A 133 4.17 1.00 -8.53
C ILE A 133 4.16 1.77 -7.20
N ASP A 134 2.97 1.95 -6.61
CA ASP A 134 2.82 2.39 -5.23
C ASP A 134 2.41 1.23 -4.31
N SER A 135 2.15 1.53 -3.04
CA SER A 135 1.64 0.56 -2.07
C SER A 135 0.29 -0.04 -2.45
N ASP A 136 -0.54 0.69 -3.19
CA ASP A 136 -1.88 0.24 -3.53
C ASP A 136 -1.78 -0.80 -4.65
N ALA A 137 -0.88 -0.62 -5.63
CA ALA A 137 -0.57 -1.59 -6.66
C ALA A 137 0.24 -2.80 -6.15
N ALA A 138 1.17 -2.60 -5.20
CA ALA A 138 2.00 -3.66 -4.63
C ALA A 138 1.20 -4.78 -3.93
N LEU A 139 -0.05 -4.49 -3.50
CA LEU A 139 -0.93 -5.48 -2.89
C LEU A 139 -1.56 -6.45 -3.90
N ASP A 140 -1.63 -6.07 -5.18
CA ASP A 140 -2.40 -6.75 -6.23
C ASP A 140 -1.54 -7.08 -7.46
N LEU A 141 -0.22 -7.28 -7.29
CA LEU A 141 0.66 -7.60 -8.40
C LEU A 141 0.29 -8.94 -9.06
N PRO A 142 0.30 -9.04 -10.40
CA PRO A 142 -0.02 -10.29 -11.10
C PRO A 142 1.04 -11.38 -10.86
N SER A 143 2.29 -10.98 -10.64
CA SER A 143 3.40 -11.86 -10.31
C SER A 143 4.24 -11.27 -9.17
N LYS A 144 4.89 -12.15 -8.41
CA LYS A 144 5.84 -11.74 -7.38
C LYS A 144 7.06 -11.09 -8.04
N PRO A 145 7.56 -9.94 -7.55
CA PRO A 145 8.82 -9.39 -8.03
C PRO A 145 9.98 -10.37 -7.81
N GLU A 146 10.86 -10.54 -8.80
CA GLU A 146 12.11 -11.29 -8.61
C GLU A 146 13.12 -10.42 -7.87
N LYS A 147 13.34 -9.21 -8.39
CA LYS A 147 14.16 -8.15 -7.79
C LYS A 147 13.37 -6.84 -7.74
N ILE A 148 13.35 -6.18 -6.58
CA ILE A 148 12.55 -4.97 -6.35
C ILE A 148 13.35 -3.86 -5.65
N ALA A 149 13.22 -2.64 -6.16
CA ALA A 149 13.65 -1.42 -5.49
C ALA A 149 12.46 -0.80 -4.75
N ILE A 150 12.61 -0.50 -3.46
CA ILE A 150 11.60 0.18 -2.64
C ILE A 150 12.17 1.53 -2.21
N VAL A 151 11.56 2.61 -2.69
CA VAL A 151 11.97 3.98 -2.40
C VAL A 151 11.10 4.54 -1.27
N GLY A 152 11.72 4.71 -0.10
CA GLY A 152 11.06 5.19 1.12
C GLY A 152 11.61 4.53 2.37
N GLY A 153 11.66 5.28 3.47
CA GLY A 153 12.14 4.79 4.77
C GLY A 153 11.06 4.71 5.84
N GLY A 154 9.79 4.86 5.49
CA GLY A 154 8.68 4.77 6.44
C GLY A 154 8.20 3.34 6.67
N TYR A 155 7.25 3.18 7.59
CA TYR A 155 6.70 1.85 7.95
C TYR A 155 6.17 1.08 6.73
N ILE A 156 5.48 1.74 5.79
CA ILE A 156 4.98 1.09 4.56
C ILE A 156 6.14 0.47 3.77
N ALA A 157 7.23 1.22 3.58
CA ALA A 157 8.38 0.75 2.82
C ALA A 157 9.02 -0.50 3.47
N LEU A 158 9.21 -0.47 4.79
CA LEU A 158 9.82 -1.59 5.51
C LEU A 158 8.91 -2.81 5.59
N GLU A 159 7.61 -2.61 5.75
CA GLU A 159 6.63 -3.71 5.72
C GLU A 159 6.68 -4.45 4.39
N PHE A 160 6.65 -3.73 3.26
CA PHE A 160 6.78 -4.35 1.94
C PHE A 160 8.16 -4.94 1.68
N ALA A 161 9.22 -4.32 2.18
CA ALA A 161 10.57 -4.88 2.11
C ALA A 161 10.63 -6.25 2.80
N GLY A 162 10.08 -6.35 4.02
CA GLY A 162 9.98 -7.62 4.75
C GLY A 162 9.08 -8.65 4.05
N ILE A 163 7.93 -8.23 3.49
CA ILE A 163 7.04 -9.12 2.73
C ILE A 163 7.76 -9.73 1.53
N PHE A 164 8.33 -8.90 0.66
CA PHE A 164 8.95 -9.40 -0.57
C PHE A 164 10.21 -10.22 -0.26
N ASN A 165 11.02 -9.80 0.72
CA ASN A 165 12.19 -10.57 1.16
C ASN A 165 11.79 -11.93 1.75
N GLY A 166 10.78 -11.97 2.63
CA GLY A 166 10.26 -13.23 3.18
C GLY A 166 9.64 -14.13 2.11
N LEU A 167 9.14 -13.56 1.02
CA LEU A 167 8.71 -14.31 -0.16
C LEU A 167 9.85 -14.54 -1.19
N LYS A 168 11.11 -14.42 -0.75
CA LYS A 168 12.33 -14.73 -1.51
C LYS A 168 12.53 -13.86 -2.76
N SER A 169 12.15 -12.59 -2.71
CA SER A 169 12.57 -11.58 -3.69
C SER A 169 13.91 -10.94 -3.26
N GLU A 170 14.73 -10.52 -4.21
CA GLU A 170 15.88 -9.64 -3.94
C GLU A 170 15.37 -8.22 -3.69
N VAL A 171 15.60 -7.68 -2.49
CA VAL A 171 15.01 -6.41 -2.04
C VAL A 171 16.08 -5.36 -1.77
N HIS A 172 15.95 -4.22 -2.44
CA HIS A 172 16.77 -3.03 -2.21
C HIS A 172 15.88 -1.90 -1.68
N VAL A 173 16.25 -1.31 -0.53
CA VAL A 173 15.52 -0.18 0.06
C VAL A 173 16.35 1.09 -0.06
N PHE A 174 15.80 2.11 -0.71
CA PHE A 174 16.44 3.40 -0.94
C PHE A 174 15.83 4.46 -0.04
N ILE A 175 16.67 5.12 0.78
CA ILE A 175 16.22 6.19 1.67
C ILE A 175 17.07 7.43 1.49
N ARG A 176 16.41 8.60 1.49
CA ARG A 176 17.09 9.91 1.45
C ARG A 176 17.81 10.29 2.74
N GLN A 177 17.53 9.59 3.83
CA GLN A 177 18.03 9.88 5.17
C GLN A 177 19.14 8.87 5.54
N LYS A 178 19.82 9.09 6.67
CA LYS A 178 20.78 8.13 7.23
C LYS A 178 20.12 6.89 7.83
N LYS A 179 18.90 7.04 8.36
CA LYS A 179 18.18 5.98 9.08
C LYS A 179 16.72 5.89 8.64
N VAL A 180 16.16 4.70 8.70
CA VAL A 180 14.74 4.41 8.46
C VAL A 180 13.86 4.89 9.63
N LEU A 181 12.54 4.80 9.48
CA LEU A 181 11.51 5.07 10.49
C LEU A 181 11.69 6.41 11.24
N ARG A 182 11.94 7.49 10.49
CA ARG A 182 12.08 8.84 11.07
C ARG A 182 10.90 9.17 11.99
N GLY A 183 11.20 9.61 13.21
CA GLY A 183 10.22 9.94 14.25
C GLY A 183 9.98 8.82 15.27
N PHE A 184 10.56 7.64 15.06
CA PHE A 184 10.63 6.57 16.06
C PHE A 184 11.91 6.71 16.91
N ASP A 185 11.94 5.98 18.01
CA ASP A 185 13.11 5.83 18.89
C ASP A 185 14.38 5.42 18.12
N GLU A 186 15.53 5.97 18.50
CA GLU A 186 16.78 5.78 17.77
C GLU A 186 17.31 4.33 17.85
N GLU A 187 17.25 3.70 19.03
CA GLU A 187 17.74 2.32 19.21
C GLU A 187 16.86 1.33 18.43
N VAL A 188 15.54 1.52 18.47
CA VAL A 188 14.60 0.69 17.70
C VAL A 188 14.87 0.80 16.19
N ARG A 189 15.22 1.99 15.71
CA ARG A 189 15.50 2.22 14.28
C ARG A 189 16.75 1.52 13.82
N ASP A 190 17.82 1.60 14.62
CA ASP A 190 19.09 0.94 14.34
C ASP A 190 18.92 -0.58 14.38
N PHE A 191 18.28 -1.10 15.44
CA PHE A 191 18.00 -2.52 15.58
C PHE A 191 17.19 -3.07 14.41
N VAL A 192 16.09 -2.41 14.02
CA VAL A 192 15.27 -2.87 12.89
C VAL A 192 16.06 -2.88 11.58
N ALA A 193 16.82 -1.83 11.29
CA ALA A 193 17.61 -1.77 10.07
C ALA A 193 18.66 -2.89 10.02
N GLU A 194 19.40 -3.09 11.12
CA GLU A 194 20.39 -4.16 11.25
C GLU A 194 19.77 -5.55 11.05
N GLN A 195 18.69 -5.85 11.75
CA GLN A 195 18.03 -7.16 11.66
C GLN A 195 17.44 -7.42 10.26
N MET A 196 16.93 -6.38 9.59
CA MET A 196 16.47 -6.49 8.20
C MET A 196 17.63 -6.74 7.23
N SER A 197 18.78 -6.09 7.45
CA SER A 197 19.99 -6.33 6.66
C SER A 197 20.55 -7.74 6.82
N LEU A 198 20.63 -8.23 8.06
CA LEU A 198 21.06 -9.62 8.34
C LEU A 198 20.15 -10.65 7.67
N ARG A 199 18.89 -10.29 7.40
CA ARG A 199 17.90 -11.13 6.69
C ARG A 199 17.91 -10.95 5.16
N GLY A 200 18.88 -10.23 4.60
CA GLY A 200 19.09 -10.11 3.16
C GLY A 200 18.55 -8.83 2.50
N ILE A 201 17.98 -7.90 3.25
CA ILE A 201 17.50 -6.63 2.68
C ILE A 201 18.66 -5.64 2.55
N THR A 202 18.92 -5.17 1.33
CA THR A 202 20.00 -4.22 1.09
C THR A 202 19.49 -2.79 1.25
N PHE A 203 20.01 -2.06 2.24
CA PHE A 203 19.70 -0.64 2.42
C PHE A 203 20.71 0.26 1.71
N HIS A 204 20.19 1.26 1.01
CA HIS A 204 20.95 2.31 0.36
C HIS A 204 20.58 3.66 0.97
N THR A 205 21.42 4.15 1.87
CA THR A 205 21.15 5.35 2.67
C THR A 205 21.65 6.62 1.98
N GLU A 206 20.99 7.73 2.29
CA GLU A 206 21.26 9.05 1.67
C GLU A 206 21.21 9.02 0.13
N GLN A 207 20.33 8.18 -0.41
CA GLN A 207 20.02 8.05 -1.83
C GLN A 207 18.66 8.69 -2.13
N SER A 208 18.66 9.76 -2.90
CA SER A 208 17.46 10.45 -3.39
C SER A 208 17.20 10.07 -4.85
N PRO A 209 16.00 9.61 -5.21
CA PRO A 209 15.66 9.23 -6.58
C PRO A 209 15.67 10.45 -7.50
N GLN A 210 16.21 10.30 -8.71
CA GLN A 210 16.28 11.36 -9.73
C GLN A 210 15.56 11.00 -11.02
N ALA A 211 15.59 9.73 -11.43
CA ALA A 211 14.88 9.26 -12.62
C ALA A 211 14.71 7.73 -12.57
N ILE A 212 13.72 7.24 -13.31
CA ILE A 212 13.54 5.82 -13.60
C ILE A 212 13.71 5.63 -15.09
N THR A 213 14.34 4.54 -15.50
CA THR A 213 14.46 4.17 -16.91
C THR A 213 14.02 2.73 -17.08
N LYS A 214 13.21 2.48 -18.11
CA LYS A 214 12.82 1.12 -18.52
C LYS A 214 13.67 0.69 -19.71
N SER A 215 14.38 -0.41 -19.54
CA SER A 215 15.19 -1.05 -20.57
C SER A 215 14.32 -1.85 -21.56
N ASN A 216 14.89 -2.20 -22.72
CA ASN A 216 14.18 -2.95 -23.76
C ASN A 216 13.77 -4.37 -23.32
N ASP A 217 14.50 -4.95 -22.37
CA ASP A 217 14.18 -6.25 -21.73
C ASP A 217 13.05 -6.15 -20.69
N GLY A 218 12.52 -4.95 -20.45
CA GLY A 218 11.45 -4.69 -19.50
C GLY A 218 11.91 -4.39 -18.07
N LEU A 219 13.21 -4.52 -17.78
CA LEU A 219 13.76 -4.23 -16.45
C LEU A 219 13.86 -2.71 -16.22
N LEU A 220 13.74 -2.34 -14.94
CA LEU A 220 13.80 -0.96 -14.49
C LEU A 220 15.16 -0.65 -13.87
N SER A 221 15.63 0.57 -14.10
CA SER A 221 16.77 1.16 -13.43
C SER A 221 16.35 2.38 -12.62
N LEU A 222 16.86 2.50 -11.41
CA LEU A 222 16.69 3.64 -10.52
C LEU A 222 17.98 4.46 -10.51
N LYS A 223 17.92 5.66 -11.09
CA LYS A 223 18.97 6.68 -10.95
C LYS A 223 18.75 7.46 -9.67
N THR A 224 19.78 7.57 -8.85
CA THR A 224 19.78 8.39 -7.63
C THR A 224 20.74 9.58 -7.79
N ASN A 225 20.88 10.38 -6.74
CA ASN A 225 21.87 11.45 -6.66
C ASN A 225 23.33 10.96 -6.54
N LYS A 226 23.58 9.67 -6.29
CA LYS A 226 24.94 9.13 -6.14
C LYS A 226 25.29 8.18 -7.28
N GLU A 227 24.37 7.31 -7.67
CA GLU A 227 24.67 6.22 -8.61
C GLU A 227 23.41 5.76 -9.35
N ASN A 228 23.58 4.76 -10.22
CA ASN A 228 22.48 4.15 -10.96
C ASN A 228 22.41 2.66 -10.64
N PHE A 229 21.22 2.18 -10.29
CA PHE A 229 20.98 0.78 -9.95
C PHE A 229 20.05 0.17 -10.99
N GLY A 230 20.40 -0.98 -11.53
CA GLY A 230 19.62 -1.65 -12.59
C GLY A 230 19.10 -3.04 -12.21
N GLY A 231 18.36 -3.62 -13.14
CA GLY A 231 17.90 -5.01 -13.06
C GLY A 231 16.65 -5.23 -12.21
N PHE A 232 15.89 -4.17 -11.89
CA PHE A 232 14.69 -4.33 -11.08
C PHE A 232 13.50 -4.77 -11.93
N SER A 233 12.84 -5.86 -11.55
CA SER A 233 11.52 -6.20 -12.12
C SER A 233 10.47 -5.14 -11.78
N HIS A 234 10.61 -4.51 -10.61
CA HIS A 234 9.68 -3.49 -10.10
C HIS A 234 10.43 -2.41 -9.31
N VAL A 235 9.95 -1.17 -9.40
CA VAL A 235 10.31 -0.09 -8.49
C VAL A 235 9.06 0.36 -7.78
N MET A 236 9.06 0.35 -6.45
CA MET A 236 7.95 0.76 -5.60
C MET A 236 8.26 2.06 -4.89
N PHE A 237 7.37 3.04 -5.00
CA PHE A 237 7.44 4.29 -4.23
C PHE A 237 6.53 4.23 -3.01
N ALA A 238 7.15 4.41 -1.84
CA ALA A 238 6.51 4.46 -0.53
C ALA A 238 6.97 5.70 0.26
N THR A 239 6.95 6.86 -0.41
CA THR A 239 7.53 8.13 0.08
C THR A 239 6.55 9.02 0.84
N GLY A 240 5.30 8.59 1.00
CA GLY A 240 4.27 9.29 1.77
C GLY A 240 2.90 9.23 1.11
N ARG A 241 1.92 9.88 1.74
CA ARG A 241 0.54 9.95 1.26
C ARG A 241 0.04 11.39 1.33
N ARG A 242 -0.83 11.78 0.40
CA ARG A 242 -1.51 13.09 0.40
C ARG A 242 -2.99 12.94 0.73
N PRO A 243 -3.60 13.85 1.51
CA PRO A 243 -5.04 13.86 1.73
C PRO A 243 -5.83 14.00 0.43
N ASN A 244 -7.02 13.39 0.36
CA ASN A 244 -7.93 13.51 -0.78
C ASN A 244 -8.83 14.76 -0.66
N SER A 245 -8.32 15.88 -0.12
CA SER A 245 -9.14 17.08 0.15
C SER A 245 -9.63 17.77 -1.12
N LYS A 246 -8.80 17.83 -2.17
CA LYS A 246 -9.16 18.43 -3.47
C LYS A 246 -10.31 17.72 -4.20
N VAL A 247 -10.67 16.51 -3.76
CA VAL A 247 -11.71 15.68 -4.39
C VAL A 247 -13.13 16.13 -3.99
N VAL A 248 -13.26 16.86 -2.87
CA VAL A 248 -14.55 17.12 -2.21
C VAL A 248 -15.04 18.56 -2.38
N THR A 249 -14.12 19.53 -2.49
CA THR A 249 -14.45 20.96 -2.55
C THR A 249 -14.44 21.49 -3.98
N GLN A 250 -15.46 22.26 -4.36
CA GLN A 250 -15.34 23.17 -5.50
C GLN A 250 -14.31 24.25 -5.16
N SER A 251 -13.48 24.64 -6.13
CA SER A 251 -12.50 25.72 -6.00
C SER A 251 -13.19 27.07 -5.82
N THR A 252 -13.62 27.36 -4.60
CA THR A 252 -14.12 28.67 -4.17
C THR A 252 -13.63 28.92 -2.74
N CYS A 253 -12.32 29.09 -2.62
CA CYS A 253 -11.75 29.97 -1.61
C CYS A 253 -11.01 31.07 -2.39
N SER A 254 -11.79 31.96 -2.99
CA SER A 254 -11.34 33.33 -3.18
C SER A 254 -11.36 33.95 -1.78
N SER A 255 -10.18 34.40 -1.36
CA SER A 255 -9.90 35.25 -0.20
C SER A 255 -10.93 36.35 0.02
#